data_AF-J3DI80-F1
#
_entry.id   AF-J3DI80-F1
#
_cell.length_a   1.000
_cell.length_b   1.000
_cell.length_c   1.000
_cell.angle_alpha   90.00
_cell.angle_beta   90.00
_cell.angle_gamma   90.00
#
_symmetry.space_group_name_H-M   'P 1'
#
loop_
_entity.id
_entity.type
_entity.pdbx_description
1 polymer ?
#
loop_
_entity_poly.entity_id
_entity_poly.type
_entity_poly.pdbx_seq_one_letter_code
_entity_poly.pdbx_strand_id
1 'polypeptide(L)'
;MIISSKTSEKLRNLINEGTEYRSGPNLVKFFNGLDFDHSYGQGFPSRWKYTDDCLEKINGTPKLDVCIKEVFNPVNFIGRIDELDRFIFDFNQYLAFDKWQVVRKEAEINFKKLHKVELKESSVKSSSLSESDFLSREFRDFTISDLGLDLNVTDVLNKRVDEIEKTFSSAAYLSTILIAGSTLEGVFLGLASSYPRAFNTVKSSPKNRDGKVQPFHDWNLAAFIDVAKDLELIQLDTYKFSHILRDFRNYIHPYQQMSSGFTPREHTAKICLQVLKATITEIKLNIIKLRT
;
A
#
# COMPACT_ATOMS: atom_id res chain seq x y z
N MET A 1 -18.52 -9.84 28.84
CA MET A 1 -18.65 -8.35 28.71
C MET A 1 -19.96 -7.96 28.03
N ILE A 2 -20.38 -6.69 28.05
CA ILE A 2 -21.50 -6.17 27.22
C ILE A 2 -20.91 -5.17 26.22
N ILE A 3 -21.28 -5.28 24.94
CA ILE A 3 -20.83 -4.39 23.86
C ILE A 3 -22.00 -3.66 23.20
N SER A 4 -21.74 -2.45 22.68
CA SER A 4 -22.70 -1.64 21.93
C SER A 4 -22.99 -2.23 20.55
N SER A 5 -24.08 -1.77 19.92
CA SER A 5 -24.43 -2.16 18.55
C SER A 5 -23.32 -1.85 17.55
N LYS A 6 -22.60 -0.73 17.71
CA LYS A 6 -21.47 -0.34 16.85
C LYS A 6 -20.27 -1.27 17.00
N THR A 7 -19.96 -1.67 18.23
CA THR A 7 -18.89 -2.66 18.48
C THR A 7 -19.29 -4.05 17.97
N SER A 8 -20.57 -4.43 18.12
CA SER A 8 -21.10 -5.69 17.56
C SER A 8 -21.01 -5.70 16.03
N GLU A 9 -21.36 -4.59 15.37
CA GLU A 9 -21.22 -4.41 13.93
C GLU A 9 -19.76 -4.60 13.47
N LYS A 10 -18.82 -4.02 14.21
CA LYS A 10 -17.39 -4.18 13.93
C LYS A 10 -16.93 -5.63 14.11
N LEU A 11 -17.37 -6.29 15.18
CA LEU A 11 -17.07 -7.69 15.46
C LEU A 11 -17.63 -8.61 14.38
N ARG A 12 -18.87 -8.37 13.93
CA ARG A 12 -19.49 -9.10 12.79
C ARG A 12 -18.61 -9.02 11.55
N ASN A 13 -18.13 -7.82 11.20
CA ASN A 13 -17.30 -7.65 10.02
C ASN A 13 -15.98 -8.43 10.14
N LEU A 14 -15.35 -8.42 11.32
CA LEU A 14 -14.15 -9.23 11.60
C LEU A 14 -14.41 -10.73 11.46
N ILE A 15 -15.54 -11.22 12.00
CA ILE A 15 -15.95 -12.62 11.91
C ILE A 15 -16.26 -13.04 10.46
N ASN A 16 -16.97 -12.21 9.70
CA ASN A 16 -17.45 -12.62 8.38
C ASN A 16 -16.37 -12.60 7.31
N GLU A 17 -15.49 -11.59 7.35
CA GLU A 17 -14.51 -11.37 6.27
C GLU A 17 -13.27 -10.57 6.66
N GLY A 18 -13.27 -9.86 7.79
CA GLY A 18 -12.17 -8.99 8.17
C GLY A 18 -10.89 -9.74 8.52
N THR A 19 -10.97 -10.76 9.39
CA THR A 19 -9.79 -11.57 9.74
C THR A 19 -9.52 -12.68 8.73
N GLU A 20 -10.60 -13.25 8.19
CA GLU A 20 -10.60 -14.25 7.13
C GLU A 20 -12.01 -14.32 6.54
N TYR A 21 -12.14 -14.75 5.28
CA TYR A 21 -13.44 -14.95 4.66
C TYR A 21 -14.11 -16.23 5.18
N ARG A 22 -15.25 -16.08 5.86
CA ARG A 22 -16.09 -17.20 6.30
C ARG A 22 -17.33 -17.33 5.42
N SER A 23 -17.45 -18.48 4.75
CA SER A 23 -18.68 -18.90 4.07
C SER A 23 -19.79 -19.20 5.08
N GLY A 24 -21.04 -19.33 4.62
CA GLY A 24 -22.18 -19.69 5.48
C GLY A 24 -21.93 -20.95 6.34
N PRO A 25 -21.47 -22.08 5.76
CA PRO A 25 -21.06 -23.26 6.54
C PRO A 25 -19.94 -22.99 7.54
N ASN A 26 -18.95 -22.16 7.17
CA ASN A 26 -17.84 -21.83 8.07
C ASN A 26 -18.28 -20.92 9.23
N LEU A 27 -19.28 -20.06 9.02
CA LEU A 27 -19.89 -19.27 10.10
C LEU A 27 -20.64 -20.17 11.08
N VAL A 28 -21.42 -21.14 10.57
CA VAL A 28 -22.07 -22.14 11.41
C VAL A 28 -21.03 -22.93 12.21
N LYS A 29 -19.95 -23.39 11.57
CA LYS A 29 -18.86 -24.08 12.26
C LYS A 29 -18.22 -23.22 13.36
N PHE A 30 -17.97 -21.94 13.07
CA PHE A 30 -17.39 -20.99 14.03
C PHE A 30 -18.31 -20.82 15.25
N PHE A 31 -19.60 -20.54 15.04
CA PHE A 31 -20.54 -20.35 16.15
C PHE A 31 -20.88 -21.65 16.87
N ASN A 32 -20.89 -22.81 16.21
CA ASN A 32 -21.04 -24.08 16.92
C ASN A 32 -19.87 -24.36 17.90
N GLY A 33 -18.68 -23.80 17.62
CA GLY A 33 -17.57 -23.76 18.58
C GLY A 33 -17.82 -22.90 19.84
N LEU A 34 -18.94 -22.17 19.87
CA LEU A 34 -19.41 -21.35 21.00
C LEU A 34 -20.70 -21.95 21.62
N ASP A 35 -20.87 -23.27 21.50
CA ASP A 35 -22.04 -24.09 21.86
C ASP A 35 -23.37 -23.61 21.25
N PHE A 36 -23.32 -23.16 20.00
CA PHE A 36 -24.52 -23.18 19.17
C PHE A 36 -24.70 -24.58 18.57
N ASP A 37 -25.94 -24.94 18.26
CA ASP A 37 -26.27 -26.17 17.54
C ASP A 37 -27.08 -25.82 16.29
N HIS A 38 -26.39 -25.18 15.35
CA HIS A 38 -26.97 -24.72 14.09
C HIS A 38 -26.48 -25.60 12.93
N SER A 39 -27.29 -25.69 11.87
CA SER A 39 -26.94 -26.36 10.61
C SER A 39 -27.14 -25.41 9.42
N TYR A 40 -26.31 -25.58 8.39
CA TYR A 40 -26.40 -24.79 7.16
C TYR A 40 -27.25 -25.53 6.12
N GLY A 41 -28.24 -24.85 5.51
CA GLY A 41 -29.16 -25.50 4.58
C GLY A 41 -30.10 -24.53 3.82
N GLN A 42 -31.12 -25.07 3.17
CA GLN A 42 -32.13 -24.27 2.47
C GLN A 42 -32.88 -23.36 3.45
N GLY A 43 -33.06 -22.09 3.08
CA GLY A 43 -33.67 -21.06 3.93
C GLY A 43 -32.74 -20.44 4.96
N PHE A 44 -31.43 -20.73 4.93
CA PHE A 44 -30.47 -20.13 5.84
C PHE A 44 -30.37 -18.61 5.65
N PRO A 45 -30.35 -17.79 6.73
CA PRO A 45 -30.28 -16.34 6.63
C PRO A 45 -28.99 -15.85 5.98
N SER A 46 -29.00 -14.60 5.50
CA SER A 46 -27.78 -13.96 4.98
C SER A 46 -26.68 -13.91 6.04
N ARG A 47 -25.40 -14.03 5.64
CA ARG A 47 -24.22 -14.08 6.54
C ARG A 47 -24.23 -12.98 7.61
N TRP A 48 -24.50 -11.74 7.22
CA TRP A 48 -24.51 -10.62 8.17
C TRP A 48 -25.58 -10.80 9.25
N LYS A 49 -26.80 -11.16 8.84
CA LYS A 49 -27.93 -11.39 9.74
C LYS A 49 -27.69 -12.56 10.68
N TYR A 50 -27.20 -13.70 10.16
CA TYR A 50 -26.88 -14.86 11.00
C TYR A 50 -25.88 -14.51 12.10
N THR A 51 -24.80 -13.80 11.73
CA THR A 51 -23.77 -13.40 12.68
C THR A 51 -24.31 -12.40 13.71
N ASP A 52 -25.14 -11.43 13.31
CA ASP A 52 -25.79 -10.50 14.26
C ASP A 52 -26.72 -11.25 15.23
N ASP A 53 -27.58 -12.14 14.73
CA ASP A 53 -28.50 -12.94 15.57
C ASP A 53 -27.72 -13.79 16.60
N CYS A 54 -26.55 -14.31 16.22
CA CYS A 54 -25.66 -15.04 17.13
C CYS A 54 -24.95 -14.11 18.14
N LEU A 55 -24.43 -12.96 17.69
CA LEU A 55 -23.75 -11.99 18.54
C LEU A 55 -24.70 -11.42 19.61
N GLU A 56 -25.95 -11.13 19.23
CA GLU A 56 -26.99 -10.67 20.17
C GLU A 56 -27.23 -11.66 21.31
N LYS A 57 -27.26 -12.97 21.00
CA LYS A 57 -27.48 -14.03 22.00
C LYS A 57 -26.33 -14.18 22.99
N ILE A 58 -25.09 -13.95 22.56
CA ILE A 58 -23.91 -14.10 23.43
C ILE A 58 -23.51 -12.80 24.12
N ASN A 59 -24.02 -11.64 23.69
CA ASN A 59 -23.71 -10.35 24.30
C ASN A 59 -24.11 -10.34 25.79
N GLY A 60 -23.20 -9.91 26.66
CA GLY A 60 -23.39 -9.97 28.11
C GLY A 60 -23.02 -11.30 28.76
N THR A 61 -22.67 -12.33 28.00
CA THR A 61 -22.28 -13.65 28.52
C THR A 61 -20.77 -13.90 28.42
N PRO A 62 -20.19 -14.89 29.14
CA PRO A 62 -18.81 -15.31 28.94
C PRO A 62 -18.49 -15.80 27.52
N LYS A 63 -19.50 -16.21 26.74
CA LYS A 63 -19.31 -16.68 25.37
C LYS A 63 -18.86 -15.56 24.42
N LEU A 64 -19.22 -14.31 24.70
CA LEU A 64 -18.71 -13.18 23.93
C LEU A 64 -17.19 -13.05 24.08
N ASP A 65 -16.67 -13.25 25.29
CA ASP A 65 -15.24 -13.21 25.57
C ASP A 65 -14.51 -14.33 24.80
N VAL A 66 -15.10 -15.54 24.74
CA VAL A 66 -14.58 -16.66 23.94
C VAL A 66 -14.63 -16.33 22.44
N CYS A 67 -15.74 -15.79 21.96
CA CYS A 67 -15.90 -15.38 20.56
C CYS A 67 -14.80 -14.40 20.12
N ILE A 68 -14.56 -13.35 20.91
CA ILE A 68 -13.52 -12.36 20.61
C ILE A 68 -12.12 -12.99 20.66
N LYS A 69 -11.87 -13.91 21.59
CA LYS A 69 -10.59 -14.66 21.66
C LYS A 69 -10.36 -15.52 20.42
N GLU A 70 -11.39 -16.19 19.91
CA GLU A 70 -11.29 -17.01 18.69
C GLU A 70 -11.02 -16.16 17.45
N VAL A 71 -11.68 -15.00 17.32
CA VAL A 71 -11.44 -14.05 16.23
C VAL A 71 -9.99 -13.55 16.22
N PHE A 72 -9.43 -13.31 17.41
CA PHE A 72 -8.07 -12.79 17.58
C PHE A 72 -7.03 -13.85 17.95
N ASN A 73 -7.33 -15.14 17.75
CA ASN A 73 -6.45 -16.22 18.17
C ASN A 73 -5.13 -16.17 17.37
N PRO A 74 -3.95 -15.97 18.02
CA PRO A 74 -2.68 -15.83 17.31
C PRO A 74 -2.30 -16.99 16.40
N VAL A 75 -2.83 -18.19 16.66
CA VAL A 75 -2.63 -19.37 15.81
C VAL A 75 -3.15 -19.14 14.38
N ASN A 76 -4.22 -18.35 14.22
CA ASN A 76 -4.78 -18.00 12.90
C ASN A 76 -3.91 -16.99 12.12
N PHE A 77 -2.88 -16.44 12.77
CA PHE A 77 -2.01 -15.39 12.26
C PHE A 77 -0.53 -15.76 12.30
N ILE A 78 -0.18 -17.06 12.27
CA ILE A 78 1.21 -17.51 12.16
C ILE A 78 1.85 -16.88 10.91
N GLY A 79 3.00 -16.22 11.08
CA GLY A 79 3.69 -15.45 10.03
C GLY A 79 3.06 -14.09 9.69
N ARG A 80 1.95 -13.71 10.36
CA ARG A 80 1.18 -12.47 10.12
C ARG A 80 0.74 -11.79 11.44
N ILE A 81 1.55 -11.89 12.49
CA ILE A 81 1.20 -11.34 13.82
C ILE A 81 0.97 -9.82 13.80
N ASP A 82 1.69 -9.09 12.95
CA ASP A 82 1.46 -7.65 12.77
C ASP A 82 0.05 -7.33 12.24
N GLU A 83 -0.57 -8.26 11.50
CA GLU A 83 -1.94 -8.12 11.02
C GLU A 83 -2.95 -8.28 12.17
N LEU A 84 -2.72 -9.26 13.04
CA LEU A 84 -3.50 -9.45 14.27
C LEU A 84 -3.46 -8.20 15.16
N ASP A 85 -2.27 -7.64 15.38
CA ASP A 85 -2.11 -6.47 16.23
C ASP A 85 -2.86 -5.25 15.67
N ARG A 86 -2.93 -5.11 14.33
CA ARG A 86 -3.75 -4.07 13.68
C ARG A 86 -5.24 -4.31 13.89
N PHE A 87 -5.73 -5.54 13.74
CA PHE A 87 -7.15 -5.83 13.98
C PHE A 87 -7.55 -5.59 15.43
N ILE A 88 -6.70 -5.96 16.40
CA ILE A 88 -6.91 -5.68 17.82
C ILE A 88 -6.93 -4.16 18.08
N PHE A 89 -5.98 -3.42 17.50
CA PHE A 89 -5.92 -1.96 17.64
C PHE A 89 -7.18 -1.27 17.12
N ASP A 90 -7.63 -1.64 15.92
CA ASP A 90 -8.80 -1.07 15.27
C ASP A 90 -10.10 -1.45 16.02
N PHE A 91 -10.25 -2.72 16.43
CA PHE A 91 -11.40 -3.15 17.23
C PHE A 91 -11.49 -2.41 18.58
N ASN A 92 -10.35 -2.15 19.21
CA ASN A 92 -10.29 -1.39 20.46
C ASN A 92 -10.77 0.06 20.35
N GLN A 93 -10.77 0.67 19.15
CA GLN A 93 -11.36 1.99 18.95
C GLN A 93 -12.88 1.99 19.18
N TYR A 94 -13.53 0.85 19.02
CA TYR A 94 -14.97 0.65 19.27
C TYR A 94 -15.18 0.15 20.70
N LEU A 95 -14.45 -0.91 21.08
CA LEU A 95 -14.61 -1.57 22.37
C LEU A 95 -14.30 -0.66 23.57
N ALA A 96 -13.45 0.36 23.39
CA ALA A 96 -13.15 1.34 24.44
C ALA A 96 -14.40 2.11 24.91
N PHE A 97 -15.37 2.38 24.01
CA PHE A 97 -16.65 3.00 24.39
C PHE A 97 -17.50 2.09 25.28
N ASP A 98 -17.29 0.77 25.18
CA ASP A 98 -17.91 -0.23 26.04
C ASP A 98 -17.12 -0.47 27.34
N LYS A 99 -16.08 0.34 27.60
CA LYS A 99 -15.19 0.28 28.77
C LYS A 99 -14.37 -1.01 28.84
N TRP A 100 -14.04 -1.58 27.68
CA TRP A 100 -13.19 -2.77 27.56
C TRP A 100 -12.07 -2.56 26.54
N GLN A 101 -11.02 -3.34 26.67
CA GLN A 101 -9.90 -3.38 25.73
C GLN A 101 -9.40 -4.82 25.58
N VAL A 102 -9.19 -5.25 24.35
CA VAL A 102 -8.46 -6.48 24.01
C VAL A 102 -6.96 -6.22 24.09
N VAL A 103 -6.24 -7.06 24.81
CA VAL A 103 -4.79 -6.96 24.99
C VAL A 103 -4.15 -8.29 24.63
N ARG A 104 -3.22 -8.28 23.67
CA ARG A 104 -2.38 -9.44 23.36
C ARG A 104 -1.11 -9.40 24.21
N LYS A 105 -0.77 -10.53 24.82
CA LYS A 105 0.55 -10.80 25.42
C LYS A 105 1.09 -12.06 24.78
N GLU A 106 2.03 -11.90 23.85
CA GLU A 106 2.57 -13.02 23.07
C GLU A 106 1.46 -13.86 22.41
N ALA A 107 1.27 -15.11 22.81
CA ALA A 107 0.25 -16.00 22.27
C ALA A 107 -1.13 -15.85 22.94
N GLU A 108 -1.26 -15.02 23.97
CA GLU A 108 -2.50 -14.92 24.76
C GLU A 108 -3.30 -13.66 24.45
N ILE A 109 -4.61 -13.83 24.26
CA ILE A 109 -5.59 -12.74 24.18
C ILE A 109 -6.30 -12.58 25.53
N ASN A 110 -6.22 -11.38 26.08
CA ASN A 110 -6.76 -11.01 27.39
C ASN A 110 -7.64 -9.76 27.28
N PHE A 111 -8.43 -9.49 28.31
CA PHE A 111 -9.31 -8.33 28.39
C PHE A 111 -8.94 -7.44 29.57
N LYS A 112 -8.93 -6.13 29.34
CA LYS A 112 -8.71 -5.10 30.35
C LYS A 112 -9.94 -4.21 30.45
N LYS A 113 -10.47 -4.03 31.66
CA LYS A 113 -11.55 -3.09 31.93
C LYS A 113 -10.98 -1.67 31.99
N LEU A 114 -11.65 -0.72 31.35
CA LEU A 114 -11.25 0.69 31.31
C LEU A 114 -12.11 1.50 32.29
N HIS A 115 -11.49 2.42 33.04
CA HIS A 115 -12.18 3.29 33.99
C HIS A 115 -12.62 4.63 33.37
N LYS A 116 -12.03 4.99 32.23
CA LYS A 116 -12.35 6.18 31.44
C LYS A 116 -12.35 5.80 29.97
N VAL A 117 -13.31 6.31 29.20
CA VAL A 117 -13.23 6.28 27.73
C VAL A 117 -12.16 7.29 27.36
N GLU A 118 -10.93 6.82 27.23
CA GLU A 118 -9.89 7.59 26.57
C GLU A 118 -10.17 7.49 25.08
N LEU A 119 -10.95 8.43 24.56
CA LEU A 119 -10.79 8.81 23.18
C LEU A 119 -9.34 9.24 23.08
N LYS A 120 -8.50 8.38 22.52
CA LYS A 120 -7.35 8.90 21.81
C LYS A 120 -7.93 9.66 20.63
N GLU A 121 -8.42 10.90 20.87
CA GLU A 121 -8.15 11.97 19.93
C GLU A 121 -6.70 11.76 19.56
N SER A 122 -6.44 11.68 18.27
CA SER A 122 -5.13 11.40 17.75
C SER A 122 -4.18 12.52 18.18
N SER A 123 -3.72 12.50 19.43
CA SER A 123 -2.32 12.73 19.71
C SER A 123 -1.65 11.67 18.89
N VAL A 124 -1.23 12.09 17.70
CA VAL A 124 -0.37 11.37 16.77
C VAL A 124 0.95 11.13 17.51
N LYS A 125 0.94 10.26 18.53
CA LYS A 125 2.07 9.40 18.84
C LYS A 125 1.87 8.21 17.93
N SER A 126 2.30 8.44 16.69
CA SER A 126 2.54 7.45 15.67
C SER A 126 3.52 6.41 16.21
N SER A 127 2.98 5.34 16.77
CA SER A 127 3.67 4.05 16.88
C SER A 127 2.64 3.02 16.43
N SER A 128 2.58 2.55 15.20
CA SER A 128 3.46 2.68 14.04
C SER A 128 2.65 2.20 12.84
N LEU A 129 2.31 3.11 11.95
CA LEU A 129 2.47 2.89 10.52
C LEU A 129 2.97 4.26 10.09
N SER A 130 4.27 4.51 10.16
CA SER A 130 4.79 5.74 9.59
C SER A 130 4.26 5.88 8.16
N GLU A 131 4.25 7.08 7.62
CA GLU A 131 4.21 7.23 6.16
C GLU A 131 5.31 6.36 5.51
N SER A 132 6.41 6.08 6.23
CA SER A 132 7.39 5.04 5.91
C SER A 132 6.89 3.59 5.98
N ASP A 133 5.76 3.26 6.59
CA ASP A 133 5.13 1.93 6.63
C ASP A 133 4.12 1.78 5.46
N PHE A 134 3.50 2.88 5.03
CA PHE A 134 2.82 2.94 3.72
C PHE A 134 3.85 2.83 2.59
N LEU A 135 4.91 3.67 2.60
CA LEU A 135 5.97 3.61 1.61
C LEU A 135 6.80 2.34 1.70
N SER A 136 7.24 1.91 2.87
CA SER A 136 7.97 0.64 2.94
C SER A 136 7.08 -0.54 2.57
N ARG A 137 5.76 -0.51 2.75
CA ARG A 137 4.89 -1.56 2.16
C ARG A 137 4.72 -1.41 0.65
N GLU A 138 4.68 -0.19 0.13
CA GLU A 138 4.57 0.03 -1.31
C GLU A 138 5.87 -0.24 -2.07
N PHE A 139 7.02 -0.03 -1.44
CA PHE A 139 8.36 -0.17 -1.99
C PHE A 139 9.16 -1.37 -1.40
N ARG A 140 8.62 -2.15 -0.45
CA ARG A 140 9.28 -3.38 0.08
C ARG A 140 9.52 -4.44 -0.99
N ASP A 141 8.60 -4.53 -1.94
CA ASP A 141 8.69 -5.47 -3.07
C ASP A 141 9.42 -4.88 -4.27
N PHE A 142 9.94 -3.66 -4.14
CA PHE A 142 10.60 -2.91 -5.19
C PHE A 142 12.10 -3.05 -5.03
N THR A 143 12.73 -3.87 -5.88
CA THR A 143 14.19 -3.89 -5.97
C THR A 143 14.58 -3.47 -7.38
N ILE A 144 15.24 -2.32 -7.53
CA ILE A 144 15.77 -1.85 -8.82
C ILE A 144 16.76 -2.87 -9.41
N SER A 145 17.37 -3.67 -8.55
CA SER A 145 18.22 -4.81 -8.91
C SER A 145 17.56 -5.78 -9.90
N ASP A 146 16.22 -5.90 -9.90
CA ASP A 146 15.49 -6.79 -10.81
C ASP A 146 15.48 -6.31 -12.27
N LEU A 147 15.86 -5.05 -12.53
CA LEU A 147 15.95 -4.48 -13.87
C LEU A 147 17.23 -4.90 -14.60
N GLY A 148 18.21 -5.49 -13.91
CA GLY A 148 19.47 -5.92 -14.51
C GLY A 148 20.32 -4.77 -15.07
N LEU A 149 20.29 -3.61 -14.40
CA LEU A 149 21.10 -2.44 -14.75
C LEU A 149 22.55 -2.61 -14.26
N ASP A 150 23.43 -1.71 -14.69
CA ASP A 150 24.79 -1.62 -14.12
C ASP A 150 24.74 -1.51 -12.58
N LEU A 151 25.68 -2.16 -11.90
CA LEU A 151 25.70 -2.22 -10.44
C LEU A 151 25.87 -0.85 -9.78
N ASN A 152 26.67 0.05 -10.37
CA ASN A 152 26.88 1.39 -9.82
C ASN A 152 25.62 2.24 -10.00
N VAL A 153 24.96 2.12 -11.16
CA VAL A 153 23.68 2.80 -11.42
C VAL A 153 22.61 2.28 -10.46
N THR A 154 22.55 0.96 -10.25
CA THR A 154 21.62 0.31 -9.33
C THR A 154 21.81 0.79 -7.89
N ASP A 155 23.05 0.87 -7.40
CA ASP A 155 23.36 1.40 -6.06
C ASP A 155 22.91 2.85 -5.89
N VAL A 156 23.19 3.71 -6.87
CA VAL A 156 22.74 5.11 -6.85
C VAL A 156 21.21 5.20 -6.83
N LEU A 157 20.53 4.41 -7.66
CA LEU A 157 19.07 4.42 -7.73
C LEU A 157 18.44 3.90 -6.42
N ASN A 158 18.99 2.87 -5.79
CA ASN A 158 18.53 2.40 -4.47
C ASN A 158 18.68 3.48 -3.40
N LYS A 159 19.80 4.22 -3.40
CA LYS A 159 19.97 5.38 -2.49
C LYS A 159 18.93 6.47 -2.73
N ARG A 160 18.46 6.67 -3.97
CA ARG A 160 17.37 7.61 -4.27
C ARG A 160 16.02 7.12 -3.76
N VAL A 161 15.76 5.81 -3.78
CA VAL A 161 14.57 5.22 -3.17
C VAL A 161 14.58 5.46 -1.65
N ASP A 162 15.71 5.22 -0.98
CA ASP A 162 15.85 5.52 0.45
C ASP A 162 15.63 7.03 0.73
N GLU A 163 16.08 7.90 -0.15
CA GLU A 163 15.90 9.36 -0.04
C GLU A 163 14.43 9.77 -0.25
N ILE A 164 13.71 9.12 -1.17
CA ILE A 164 12.27 9.27 -1.36
C ILE A 164 11.53 8.95 -0.06
N GLU A 165 11.85 7.83 0.59
CA GLU A 165 11.20 7.43 1.85
C GLU A 165 11.42 8.46 2.96
N LYS A 166 12.66 8.94 3.10
CA LYS A 166 13.03 9.94 4.11
C LYS A 166 12.33 11.28 3.87
N THR A 167 12.33 11.76 2.62
CA THR A 167 11.72 13.05 2.26
C THR A 167 10.20 13.00 2.41
N PHE A 168 9.56 11.91 2.00
CA PHE A 168 8.11 11.77 2.12
C PHE A 168 7.69 11.71 3.59
N SER A 169 8.37 10.89 4.41
CA SER A 169 8.08 10.75 5.85
C SER A 169 8.34 12.04 6.63
N SER A 170 9.08 12.98 6.05
CA SER A 170 9.34 14.31 6.63
C SER A 170 8.38 15.39 6.10
N ALA A 171 7.32 15.00 5.38
CA ALA A 171 6.40 15.89 4.67
C ALA A 171 7.08 16.84 3.66
N ALA A 172 8.28 16.51 3.18
CA ALA A 172 9.01 17.28 2.17
C ALA A 172 8.54 16.90 0.75
N TYR A 173 7.23 17.05 0.48
CA TYR A 173 6.57 16.50 -0.70
C TYR A 173 7.10 17.04 -2.03
N LEU A 174 7.56 18.30 -2.08
CA LEU A 174 8.24 18.82 -3.25
C LEU A 174 9.49 17.97 -3.54
N SER A 175 10.39 17.85 -2.56
CA SER A 175 11.61 17.06 -2.68
C SER A 175 11.33 15.60 -3.09
N THR A 176 10.31 14.97 -2.50
CA THR A 176 9.91 13.61 -2.89
C THR A 176 9.55 13.50 -4.36
N ILE A 177 8.75 14.43 -4.88
CA ILE A 177 8.35 14.47 -6.30
C ILE A 177 9.57 14.69 -7.20
N LEU A 178 10.47 15.59 -6.82
CA LEU A 178 11.69 15.89 -7.57
C LEU A 178 12.62 14.68 -7.67
N ILE A 179 12.81 13.98 -6.55
CA ILE A 179 13.62 12.76 -6.51
C ILE A 179 12.91 11.65 -7.29
N ALA A 180 11.61 11.44 -7.13
CA ALA A 180 10.86 10.44 -7.88
C ALA A 180 10.98 10.60 -9.40
N GLY A 181 10.82 11.83 -9.90
CA GLY A 181 11.01 12.11 -11.33
C GLY A 181 12.45 11.90 -11.80
N SER A 182 13.44 12.25 -10.97
CA SER A 182 14.86 12.05 -11.30
C SER A 182 15.27 10.57 -11.25
N THR A 183 14.70 9.79 -10.33
CA THR A 183 14.86 8.33 -10.25
C THR A 183 14.27 7.67 -11.49
N LEU A 184 13.10 8.12 -11.95
CA LEU A 184 12.48 7.61 -13.18
C LEU A 184 13.39 7.86 -14.41
N GLU A 185 13.96 9.06 -14.52
CA GLU A 185 14.93 9.39 -15.57
C GLU A 185 16.17 8.50 -15.52
N GLY A 186 16.73 8.29 -14.32
CA GLY A 186 17.88 7.41 -14.12
C GLY A 186 17.61 5.95 -14.48
N VAL A 187 16.40 5.44 -14.18
CA VAL A 187 15.97 4.09 -14.60
C VAL A 187 15.94 3.99 -16.12
N PHE A 188 15.31 4.94 -16.81
CA PHE A 188 15.25 4.90 -18.27
C PHE A 188 16.61 5.05 -18.93
N LEU A 189 17.47 5.93 -18.42
CA LEU A 189 18.84 6.07 -18.93
C LEU A 189 19.66 4.79 -18.70
N GLY A 190 19.50 4.14 -17.55
CA GLY A 190 20.10 2.85 -17.26
C GLY A 190 19.67 1.79 -18.30
N LEU A 191 18.37 1.69 -18.56
CA LEU A 191 17.83 0.78 -19.58
C LEU A 191 18.33 1.10 -20.98
N ALA A 192 18.34 2.38 -21.37
CA ALA A 192 18.84 2.82 -22.66
C ALA A 192 20.32 2.44 -22.84
N SER A 193 21.11 2.58 -21.79
CA SER A 193 22.52 2.21 -21.77
C SER A 193 22.74 0.70 -21.87
N SER A 194 21.87 -0.10 -21.24
CA SER A 194 21.89 -1.57 -21.33
C SER A 194 21.39 -2.11 -22.68
N TYR A 195 20.46 -1.40 -23.34
CA TYR A 195 19.82 -1.82 -24.59
C TYR A 195 19.90 -0.71 -25.67
N PRO A 196 21.11 -0.26 -26.06
CA PRO A 196 21.28 0.94 -26.88
C PRO A 196 20.69 0.79 -28.28
N ARG A 197 20.70 -0.42 -28.85
CA ARG A 197 20.12 -0.68 -30.17
C ARG A 197 18.61 -0.48 -30.17
N ALA A 198 17.89 -1.02 -29.17
CA ALA A 198 16.46 -0.89 -29.07
C ALA A 198 16.05 0.60 -28.93
N PHE A 199 16.69 1.32 -28.01
CA PHE A 199 16.37 2.72 -27.76
C PHE A 199 16.72 3.63 -28.94
N ASN A 200 17.79 3.36 -29.71
CA ASN A 200 18.18 4.22 -30.83
C ASN A 200 17.44 3.93 -32.16
N THR A 201 16.56 2.94 -32.22
CA THR A 201 15.91 2.52 -33.48
C THR A 201 14.43 2.84 -33.57
N VAL A 202 13.78 3.21 -32.46
CA VAL A 202 12.36 3.56 -32.46
C VAL A 202 12.11 4.95 -33.05
N LYS A 203 10.87 5.18 -33.48
CA LYS A 203 10.47 6.44 -34.14
C LYS A 203 10.60 7.66 -33.21
N SER A 204 10.38 7.48 -31.91
CA SER A 204 10.42 8.53 -30.88
C SER A 204 11.84 8.86 -30.41
N SER A 205 12.87 8.13 -30.85
CA SER A 205 14.25 8.45 -30.51
C SER A 205 14.58 9.88 -30.98
N PRO A 206 14.99 10.78 -30.07
CA PRO A 206 15.22 12.17 -30.41
C PRO A 206 16.41 12.30 -31.37
N LYS A 207 16.24 13.12 -32.41
CA LYS A 207 17.21 13.32 -33.48
C LYS A 207 17.71 14.75 -33.47
N ASN A 208 18.99 14.92 -33.77
CA ASN A 208 19.59 16.22 -34.00
C ASN A 208 19.10 16.81 -35.35
N ARG A 209 19.57 18.02 -35.66
CA ARG A 209 19.22 18.72 -36.92
C ARG A 209 19.65 17.96 -38.18
N ASP A 210 20.66 17.09 -38.07
CA ASP A 210 21.17 16.26 -39.16
C ASP A 210 20.42 14.92 -39.29
N GLY A 211 19.35 14.72 -38.51
CA GLY A 211 18.55 13.49 -38.52
C GLY A 211 19.21 12.30 -37.80
N LYS A 212 20.36 12.49 -37.15
CA LYS A 212 21.03 11.46 -36.35
C LYS A 212 20.46 11.42 -34.94
N VAL A 213 20.31 10.21 -34.39
CA VAL A 213 19.84 10.03 -33.01
C VAL A 213 20.85 10.65 -32.06
N GLN A 214 20.35 11.43 -31.10
CA GLN A 214 21.17 12.12 -30.11
C GLN A 214 21.81 11.11 -29.14
N PRO A 215 22.99 11.41 -28.58
CA PRO A 215 23.56 10.59 -27.51
C PRO A 215 22.67 10.66 -26.25
N PHE A 216 22.61 9.58 -25.46
CA PHE A 216 21.65 9.48 -24.35
C PHE A 216 21.78 10.55 -23.26
N HIS A 217 22.95 11.20 -23.10
CA HIS A 217 23.11 12.29 -22.14
C HIS A 217 22.37 13.58 -22.56
N ASP A 218 21.99 13.70 -23.83
CA ASP A 218 21.19 14.83 -24.34
C ASP A 218 19.68 14.54 -24.29
N TRP A 219 19.28 13.32 -23.90
CA TRP A 219 17.88 12.95 -23.83
C TRP A 219 17.28 13.47 -22.52
N ASN A 220 16.08 14.05 -22.62
CA ASN A 220 15.31 14.44 -21.44
C ASN A 220 14.32 13.33 -21.05
N LEU A 221 13.76 13.42 -19.84
CA LEU A 221 12.76 12.46 -19.35
C LEU A 221 11.54 12.31 -20.29
N ALA A 222 11.11 13.36 -21.00
CA ALA A 222 9.99 13.23 -21.93
C ALA A 222 10.32 12.26 -23.08
N ALA A 223 11.50 12.41 -23.70
CA ALA A 223 11.97 11.53 -24.76
C ALA A 223 12.12 10.09 -24.28
N PHE A 224 12.60 9.88 -23.06
CA PHE A 224 12.68 8.54 -22.47
C PHE A 224 11.29 7.91 -22.28
N ILE A 225 10.31 8.66 -21.79
CA ILE A 225 8.92 8.19 -21.62
C ILE A 225 8.30 7.82 -22.98
N ASP A 226 8.49 8.66 -24.00
CA ASP A 226 8.00 8.40 -25.36
C ASP A 226 8.61 7.13 -25.96
N VAL A 227 9.93 6.95 -25.83
CA VAL A 227 10.64 5.76 -26.31
C VAL A 227 10.23 4.51 -25.54
N ALA A 228 10.08 4.59 -24.23
CA ALA A 228 9.61 3.46 -23.42
C ALA A 228 8.19 3.03 -23.82
N LYS A 229 7.34 3.96 -24.22
CA LYS A 229 6.00 3.66 -24.72
C LYS A 229 6.02 2.98 -26.09
N ASP A 230 6.86 3.47 -27.01
CA ASP A 230 7.01 2.88 -28.34
C ASP A 230 7.66 1.48 -28.30
N LEU A 231 8.54 1.24 -27.32
CA LEU A 231 9.10 -0.08 -27.03
C LEU A 231 8.14 -1.00 -26.26
N GLU A 232 6.93 -0.52 -25.95
CA GLU A 232 5.92 -1.24 -25.17
C GLU A 232 6.43 -1.76 -23.82
N LEU A 233 7.34 -1.00 -23.20
CA LEU A 233 7.80 -1.26 -21.84
C LEU A 233 6.77 -0.79 -20.82
N ILE A 234 5.99 0.23 -21.18
CA ILE A 234 4.92 0.80 -20.36
C ILE A 234 3.59 0.91 -21.11
N GLN A 235 2.49 0.83 -20.38
CA GLN A 235 1.11 0.97 -20.85
C GLN A 235 0.73 2.45 -21.02
N LEU A 236 -0.44 2.68 -21.64
CA LEU A 236 -0.88 4.03 -22.05
C LEU A 236 -1.15 4.96 -20.86
N ASP A 237 -1.72 4.42 -19.79
CA ASP A 237 -1.95 5.12 -18.54
C ASP A 237 -0.62 5.48 -17.86
N THR A 238 0.28 4.51 -17.67
CA THR A 238 1.61 4.73 -17.11
C THR A 238 2.42 5.74 -17.92
N TYR A 239 2.31 5.72 -19.25
CA TYR A 239 2.86 6.75 -20.15
C TYR A 239 2.33 8.16 -19.83
N LYS A 240 0.99 8.31 -19.79
CA LYS A 240 0.36 9.62 -19.50
C LYS A 240 0.73 10.15 -18.12
N PHE A 241 0.69 9.29 -17.11
CA PHE A 241 1.02 9.69 -15.75
C PHE A 241 2.52 9.95 -15.55
N SER A 242 3.40 9.30 -16.31
CA SER A 242 4.83 9.60 -16.31
C SER A 242 5.13 11.01 -16.81
N HIS A 243 4.41 11.49 -17.82
CA HIS A 243 4.52 12.89 -18.24
C HIS A 243 4.02 13.87 -17.17
N ILE A 244 2.98 13.50 -16.43
CA ILE A 244 2.51 14.30 -15.29
C ILE A 244 3.57 14.36 -14.18
N LEU A 245 4.21 13.23 -13.85
CA LEU A 245 5.34 13.18 -12.90
C LEU A 245 6.50 14.07 -13.36
N ARG A 246 6.89 13.98 -14.65
CA ARG A 246 7.89 14.88 -15.25
C ARG A 246 7.51 16.36 -15.06
N ASP A 247 6.25 16.71 -15.32
CA ASP A 247 5.79 18.11 -15.20
C ASP A 247 5.86 18.60 -13.76
N PHE A 248 5.45 17.77 -12.79
CA PHE A 248 5.63 18.09 -11.38
C PHE A 248 7.11 18.20 -10.98
N ARG A 249 7.99 17.37 -11.56
CA ARG A 249 9.44 17.46 -11.34
C ARG A 249 10.04 18.77 -11.86
N ASN A 250 9.45 19.39 -12.88
CA ASN A 250 9.92 20.69 -13.39
C ASN A 250 9.71 21.86 -12.42
N TYR A 251 8.92 21.67 -11.35
CA TYR A 251 8.87 22.61 -10.24
C TYR A 251 10.14 22.64 -9.37
N ILE A 252 11.21 21.97 -9.80
CA ILE A 252 12.58 22.26 -9.36
C ILE A 252 12.94 23.74 -9.62
N HIS A 253 12.34 24.36 -10.65
CA HIS A 253 12.53 25.76 -10.98
C HIS A 253 11.55 26.64 -10.19
N PRO A 254 12.02 27.49 -9.24
CA PRO A 254 11.13 28.23 -8.34
C PRO A 254 10.18 29.19 -9.06
N TYR A 255 10.62 29.85 -10.14
CA TYR A 255 9.77 30.73 -10.93
C TYR A 255 8.64 29.99 -11.63
N GLN A 256 8.89 28.77 -12.11
CA GLN A 256 7.85 27.93 -12.70
C GLN A 256 6.83 27.53 -11.64
N GLN A 257 7.28 27.12 -10.45
CA GLN A 257 6.40 26.79 -9.32
C GLN A 257 5.56 27.99 -8.88
N MET A 258 6.18 29.17 -8.77
CA MET A 258 5.49 30.42 -8.43
C MET A 258 4.40 30.75 -9.46
N SER A 259 4.74 30.68 -10.75
CA SER A 259 3.80 31.03 -11.83
C SER A 259 2.58 30.10 -11.89
N SER A 260 2.73 28.84 -11.49
CA SER A 260 1.63 27.87 -11.48
C SER A 260 0.83 27.88 -10.16
N GLY A 261 1.33 28.55 -9.12
CA GLY A 261 0.75 28.49 -7.78
C GLY A 261 0.79 27.08 -7.17
N PHE A 262 1.71 26.23 -7.64
CA PHE A 262 1.76 24.83 -7.23
C PHE A 262 2.35 24.67 -5.82
N THR A 263 1.52 24.16 -4.92
CA THR A 263 1.92 23.74 -3.58
C THR A 263 1.74 22.22 -3.46
N PRO A 264 2.83 21.43 -3.50
CA PRO A 264 2.73 19.98 -3.41
C PRO A 264 2.17 19.55 -2.05
N ARG A 265 1.25 18.59 -2.10
CA ARG A 265 0.62 17.97 -0.94
C ARG A 265 0.95 16.48 -0.91
N GLU A 266 0.75 15.85 0.23
CA GLU A 266 0.93 14.42 0.44
C GLU A 266 0.30 13.58 -0.68
N HIS A 267 -0.97 13.88 -1.01
CA HIS A 267 -1.70 13.17 -2.07
C HIS A 267 -1.02 13.27 -3.45
N THR A 268 -0.46 14.43 -3.80
CA THR A 268 0.27 14.60 -5.06
C THR A 268 1.57 13.79 -5.08
N ALA A 269 2.29 13.78 -3.95
CA ALA A 269 3.49 12.95 -3.81
C ALA A 269 3.14 11.45 -3.89
N LYS A 270 2.06 11.00 -3.25
CA LYS A 270 1.58 9.61 -3.36
C LYS A 270 1.29 9.20 -4.80
N ILE A 271 0.58 10.03 -5.57
CA ILE A 271 0.35 9.78 -7.00
C ILE A 271 1.68 9.65 -7.75
N CYS A 272 2.60 10.59 -7.54
CA CYS A 272 3.91 10.56 -8.20
C CYS A 272 4.70 9.28 -7.89
N LEU A 273 4.62 8.78 -6.66
CA LEU A 273 5.25 7.54 -6.25
C LEU A 273 4.58 6.30 -6.85
N GLN A 274 3.26 6.30 -7.00
CA GLN A 274 2.55 5.24 -7.73
C GLN A 274 2.98 5.16 -9.18
N VAL A 275 3.20 6.31 -9.83
CA VAL A 275 3.69 6.34 -11.22
C VAL A 275 5.07 5.72 -11.34
N LEU A 276 5.99 6.07 -10.44
CA LEU A 276 7.33 5.48 -10.41
C LEU A 276 7.26 3.96 -10.22
N LYS A 277 6.46 3.50 -9.26
CA LYS A 277 6.25 2.08 -8.98
C LYS A 277 5.65 1.33 -10.17
N ALA A 278 4.57 1.84 -10.75
CA ALA A 278 3.88 1.23 -11.89
C ALA A 278 4.83 1.11 -13.08
N THR A 279 5.57 2.18 -13.39
CA THR A 279 6.55 2.19 -14.48
C THR A 279 7.58 1.09 -14.33
N ILE A 280 8.20 0.98 -13.16
CA ILE A 280 9.26 -0.01 -12.93
C ILE A 280 8.70 -1.42 -12.90
N THR A 281 7.50 -1.62 -12.35
CA THR A 281 6.80 -2.91 -12.39
C THR A 281 6.54 -3.36 -13.83
N GLU A 282 6.01 -2.47 -14.68
CA GLU A 282 5.74 -2.77 -16.08
C GLU A 282 7.02 -3.01 -16.88
N ILE A 283 8.06 -2.21 -16.66
CA ILE A 283 9.37 -2.45 -17.25
C ILE A 283 9.87 -3.84 -16.87
N LYS A 284 9.83 -4.23 -15.59
CA LYS A 284 10.28 -5.55 -15.14
C LYS A 284 9.56 -6.68 -15.88
N LEU A 285 8.26 -6.54 -16.12
CA LEU A 285 7.45 -7.52 -16.86
C LEU A 285 7.79 -7.54 -18.36
N ASN A 286 8.11 -6.39 -18.95
CA ASN A 286 8.27 -6.21 -20.39
C ASN A 286 9.74 -6.18 -20.86
N ILE A 287 10.73 -6.14 -19.95
CA ILE A 287 12.16 -5.98 -20.29
C ILE A 287 12.68 -7.12 -21.18
N ILE A 288 12.07 -8.31 -21.09
CA ILE A 288 12.38 -9.45 -21.95
C ILE A 288 12.20 -9.13 -23.44
N LYS A 289 11.32 -8.19 -23.80
CA LYS A 289 11.10 -7.74 -25.19
C LYS A 289 12.34 -7.07 -25.80
N LEU A 290 13.23 -6.51 -24.97
CA LEU A 290 14.45 -5.84 -25.43
C LEU A 290 15.60 -6.81 -25.72
N ARG A 291 15.46 -8.09 -25.35
CA ARG A 291 16.48 -9.13 -25.54
C ARG A 291 16.33 -9.88 -26.87
N THR A 292 15.18 -9.75 -27.51
CA THR A 292 14.85 -10.26 -28.85
C THR A 292 15.24 -9.26 -29.94
#